data_AF-A0A935SKB9-F1
#
_entry.id   AF-A0A935SKB9-F1
#
_cell.length_a   1.000
_cell.length_b   1.000
_cell.length_c   1.000
_cell.angle_alpha   90.00
_cell.angle_beta   90.00
_cell.angle_gamma   90.00
#
_symmetry.space_group_name_H-M   'P 1'
#
loop_
_entity.id
_entity.type
_entity.pdbx_description
1 polymer ?
#
loop_
_entity_poly.entity_id
_entity_poly.type
_entity_poly.pdbx_seq_one_letter_code
_entity_poly.pdbx_strand_id
1 'polypeptide(L)'
;MPLTPLFTVSQPNATTIRLTDTSTGADAAITQRRAYLQQADGSYLVPTGTLTDYIEWNYLDASIDIDVLNTDYALLILVQWLNVGNIVLYSKSDLYGFTWYNENFLYSLTQYQQNNPDVLQDTNYFNNKSKTRVLIDSGDQAIVWGNDITNAQENYDAASYFRLNENLFF
;
A
#
# COMPACT_ATOMS: atom_id res chain seq x y z
N MET A 1 23.80 3.31 -21.66
CA MET A 1 23.63 2.21 -20.69
C MET A 1 22.20 1.74 -20.84
N PRO A 2 21.94 0.42 -20.95
CA PRO A 2 20.56 -0.09 -21.00
C PRO A 2 19.78 0.38 -19.77
N LEU A 3 18.46 0.46 -19.89
CA LEU A 3 17.61 0.81 -18.75
C LEU A 3 17.75 -0.25 -17.65
N THR A 4 18.01 0.21 -16.42
CA THR A 4 17.84 -0.58 -15.19
C THR A 4 16.52 -0.14 -14.56
N PRO A 5 15.43 -0.92 -14.71
CA PRO A 5 14.12 -0.53 -14.23
C PRO A 5 14.09 -0.48 -12.71
N LEU A 6 13.62 0.64 -12.17
CA LEU A 6 13.44 0.85 -10.74
C LEU A 6 12.30 1.85 -10.51
N PHE A 7 11.51 1.62 -9.47
CA PHE A 7 10.51 2.57 -9.02
C PHE A 7 10.48 2.60 -7.50
N THR A 8 9.93 3.67 -6.96
CA THR A 8 9.63 3.79 -5.54
C THR A 8 8.14 4.07 -5.36
N VAL A 9 7.63 3.72 -4.19
CA VAL A 9 6.24 3.84 -3.82
C VAL A 9 6.14 4.62 -2.51
N SER A 10 5.15 5.50 -2.42
CA SER A 10 4.83 6.23 -1.20
C SER A 10 3.33 6.43 -1.08
N GLN A 11 2.85 6.67 0.14
CA GLN A 11 1.45 6.97 0.44
C GLN A 11 1.35 8.42 0.95
N PRO A 12 1.10 9.41 0.07
CA PRO A 12 1.05 10.82 0.48
C PRO A 12 -0.14 11.17 1.39
N ASN A 13 -1.23 10.39 1.32
CA ASN A 13 -2.42 10.54 2.14
C ASN A 13 -3.16 9.19 2.24
N ALA A 14 -4.26 9.13 3.00
CA ALA A 14 -5.00 7.90 3.26
C ALA A 14 -5.48 7.15 2.00
N THR A 15 -5.81 7.87 0.92
CA THR A 15 -6.49 7.30 -0.25
C THR A 15 -5.57 7.11 -1.46
N THR A 16 -4.46 7.84 -1.50
CA THR A 16 -3.59 7.97 -2.67
C THR A 16 -2.31 7.17 -2.54
N ILE A 17 -1.93 6.46 -3.60
CA ILE A 17 -0.61 5.87 -3.81
C ILE A 17 0.15 6.74 -4.80
N ARG A 18 1.41 7.06 -4.52
CA ARG A 18 2.33 7.73 -5.45
C ARG A 18 3.41 6.77 -5.90
N LEU A 19 3.46 6.51 -7.21
CA LEU A 19 4.57 5.79 -7.85
C LEU A 19 5.54 6.82 -8.43
N THR A 20 6.84 6.59 -8.27
CA THR A 20 7.90 7.43 -8.86
C THR A 20 8.91 6.54 -9.57
N ASP A 21 9.19 6.83 -10.84
CA ASP A 21 10.19 6.11 -11.61
C ASP A 21 11.57 6.62 -11.21
N THR A 22 12.40 5.71 -10.72
CA THR A 22 13.78 5.99 -10.29
C THR A 22 14.78 5.15 -11.07
N SER A 23 14.37 4.66 -12.25
CA SER A 23 15.20 3.90 -13.17
C SER A 23 16.43 4.69 -13.58
N THR A 24 17.50 3.95 -13.87
CA THR A 24 18.75 4.53 -14.40
C THR A 24 19.03 4.00 -15.79
N GLY A 25 19.86 4.71 -16.56
CA GLY A 25 20.06 4.39 -17.98
C GLY A 25 18.92 4.91 -18.86
N ALA A 26 18.91 4.52 -20.13
CA ALA A 26 17.88 4.95 -21.08
C ALA A 26 17.68 3.91 -22.18
N ASP A 27 16.43 3.75 -22.61
CA ASP A 27 16.06 3.02 -23.82
C ASP A 27 15.03 3.86 -24.59
N ALA A 28 15.40 4.27 -25.82
CA ALA A 28 14.56 5.10 -26.68
C ALA A 28 13.36 4.34 -27.28
N ALA A 29 13.33 3.01 -27.16
CA ALA A 29 12.19 2.21 -27.59
C ALA A 29 11.01 2.31 -26.61
N ILE A 30 11.24 2.75 -25.37
CA ILE A 30 10.19 2.92 -24.37
C ILE A 30 9.40 4.18 -24.68
N THR A 31 8.09 4.04 -24.78
CA THR A 31 7.17 5.16 -25.03
C THR A 31 6.14 5.33 -23.94
N GLN A 32 5.93 4.32 -23.09
CA GLN A 32 4.87 4.31 -22.09
C GLN A 32 5.18 3.36 -20.93
N ARG A 33 4.50 3.57 -19.80
CA ARG A 33 4.48 2.66 -18.67
C ARG A 33 3.04 2.31 -18.31
N ARG A 34 2.88 1.20 -17.59
CA ARG A 34 1.64 0.88 -16.88
C ARG A 34 1.96 0.27 -15.54
N ALA A 35 1.08 0.52 -14.57
CA ALA A 35 1.18 0.00 -13.23
C ALA A 35 -0.02 -0.89 -12.92
N TYR A 36 0.25 -2.06 -12.33
CA TYR A 36 -0.76 -2.96 -11.79
C TYR A 36 -0.68 -2.91 -10.27
N LEU A 37 -1.85 -2.85 -9.63
CA LEU A 37 -1.98 -2.91 -8.17
C LEU A 37 -2.75 -4.18 -7.82
N GLN A 38 -2.04 -5.29 -7.64
CA GLN A 38 -2.68 -6.58 -7.38
C GLN A 38 -2.95 -6.77 -5.88
N GLN A 39 -4.17 -7.18 -5.56
CA GLN A 39 -4.62 -7.54 -4.21
C GLN A 39 -4.30 -8.99 -3.88
N ALA A 40 -4.40 -9.36 -2.59
CA ALA A 40 -4.15 -10.72 -2.11
C ALA A 40 -5.06 -11.79 -2.75
N ASP A 41 -6.27 -11.41 -3.17
CA ASP A 41 -7.22 -12.29 -3.88
C ASP A 41 -6.93 -12.45 -5.38
N GLY A 42 -5.89 -11.78 -5.87
CA GLY A 42 -5.46 -11.78 -7.26
C GLY A 42 -6.18 -10.76 -8.15
N SER A 43 -7.18 -10.04 -7.64
CA SER A 43 -7.85 -8.95 -8.37
C SER A 43 -6.99 -7.68 -8.41
N TYR A 44 -7.38 -6.72 -9.26
CA TYR A 44 -6.64 -5.47 -9.45
C TYR A 44 -7.41 -4.27 -8.94
N LEU A 45 -6.72 -3.43 -8.19
CA LEU A 45 -7.23 -2.17 -7.68
C LEU A 45 -6.94 -1.06 -8.70
N VAL A 46 -7.98 -0.53 -9.34
CA VAL A 46 -7.86 0.54 -10.36
C VAL A 46 -8.84 1.68 -10.08
N PRO A 47 -8.53 2.92 -10.50
CA PRO A 47 -9.46 4.04 -10.35
C PRO A 47 -10.81 3.76 -11.00
N THR A 48 -11.87 4.31 -10.40
CA THR A 48 -13.25 4.15 -10.93
C THR A 48 -13.32 4.62 -12.38
N GLY A 49 -13.91 3.80 -13.26
CA GLY A 49 -14.01 4.09 -14.69
C GLY A 49 -12.87 3.54 -15.54
N THR A 50 -11.84 2.94 -14.94
CA THR A 50 -10.80 2.20 -15.66
C THR A 50 -11.37 0.86 -16.16
N LEU A 51 -11.18 0.56 -17.45
CA LEU A 51 -11.67 -0.68 -18.08
C LEU A 51 -10.61 -1.79 -18.16
N THR A 52 -9.39 -1.46 -17.78
CA THR A 52 -8.23 -2.34 -17.76
C THR A 52 -7.85 -2.70 -16.33
N ASP A 53 -7.07 -3.77 -16.17
CA ASP A 53 -6.50 -4.19 -14.89
C ASP A 53 -5.25 -3.39 -14.47
N TYR A 54 -4.91 -2.35 -15.24
CA TYR A 54 -3.74 -1.50 -15.02
C TYR A 54 -4.09 -0.03 -15.15
N ILE A 55 -3.24 0.81 -14.53
CA ILE A 55 -3.22 2.25 -14.67
C ILE A 55 -2.18 2.62 -15.72
N GLU A 56 -2.59 3.39 -16.73
CA GLU A 56 -1.68 3.96 -17.72
C GLU A 56 -0.81 5.05 -17.07
N TRP A 57 0.48 5.00 -17.32
CA TRP A 57 1.44 5.96 -16.81
C TRP A 57 2.33 6.47 -17.95
N ASN A 58 2.06 7.70 -18.38
CA ASN A 58 2.81 8.35 -19.44
C ASN A 58 4.31 8.37 -19.10
N TYR A 59 5.17 7.95 -20.04
CA TYR A 59 6.62 7.84 -19.82
C TYR A 59 7.30 9.18 -19.51
N LEU A 60 6.72 10.30 -19.94
CA LEU A 60 7.25 11.64 -19.65
C LEU A 60 7.07 12.05 -18.18
N ASP A 61 6.10 11.47 -17.47
CA ASP A 61 5.77 11.88 -16.10
C ASP A 61 6.62 11.13 -15.08
N ALA A 62 7.55 11.77 -14.39
CA ALA A 62 8.42 11.06 -13.43
C ALA A 62 7.67 10.36 -12.29
N SER A 63 6.43 10.79 -11.98
CA SER A 63 5.57 10.21 -10.95
C SER A 63 4.10 10.24 -11.36
N ILE A 64 3.30 9.38 -10.75
CA ILE A 64 1.84 9.34 -10.87
C ILE A 64 1.19 9.14 -9.51
N ASP A 65 0.10 9.87 -9.26
CA ASP A 65 -0.76 9.71 -8.09
C ASP A 65 -2.01 8.91 -8.47
N ILE A 66 -2.33 7.90 -7.68
CA ILE A 66 -3.38 6.92 -7.93
C ILE A 66 -4.29 6.87 -6.70
N ASP A 67 -5.49 7.44 -6.83
CA ASP A 67 -6.49 7.53 -5.74
C ASP A 67 -7.42 6.31 -5.76
N VAL A 68 -7.12 5.32 -4.92
CA VAL A 68 -7.79 4.00 -4.94
C VAL A 68 -7.96 3.35 -3.57
N LEU A 69 -7.26 3.81 -2.53
CA LEU A 69 -7.26 3.18 -1.21
C LEU A 69 -8.47 3.65 -0.39
N ASN A 70 -9.29 2.70 0.06
CA ASN A 70 -10.43 2.95 0.96
C ASN A 70 -10.25 2.28 2.34
N THR A 71 -9.21 1.46 2.49
CA THR A 71 -8.78 0.79 3.71
C THR A 71 -7.28 0.53 3.61
N ASP A 72 -6.73 -0.16 4.60
CA ASP A 72 -5.35 -0.63 4.56
C ASP A 72 -5.20 -1.86 3.65
N TYR A 73 -4.15 -1.86 2.83
CA TYR A 73 -3.94 -2.88 1.81
C TYR A 73 -2.48 -3.35 1.76
N ALA A 74 -2.29 -4.64 1.54
CA ALA A 74 -1.05 -5.19 0.99
C ALA A 74 -1.23 -5.33 -0.53
N LEU A 75 -0.42 -4.62 -1.32
CA LEU A 75 -0.53 -4.64 -2.79
C LEU A 75 0.79 -5.03 -3.44
N LEU A 76 0.74 -6.01 -4.32
CA LEU A 76 1.84 -6.32 -5.22
C LEU A 76 1.80 -5.33 -6.38
N ILE A 77 2.78 -4.44 -6.44
CA ILE A 77 2.87 -3.41 -7.45
C ILE A 77 3.79 -3.89 -8.55
N LEU A 78 3.27 -3.96 -9.77
CA LEU A 78 4.04 -4.31 -10.97
C LEU A 78 4.03 -3.13 -11.93
N VAL A 79 5.21 -2.59 -12.23
CA VAL A 79 5.42 -1.57 -13.25
C VAL A 79 6.03 -2.23 -14.48
N GLN A 80 5.46 -1.93 -15.64
CA GLN A 80 5.96 -2.38 -16.93
C GLN A 80 6.31 -1.17 -17.80
N TRP A 81 7.46 -1.23 -18.47
CA TRP A 81 7.90 -0.26 -19.47
C TRP A 81 7.70 -0.90 -20.85
N LEU A 82 6.97 -0.20 -21.72
CA LEU A 82 6.53 -0.73 -23.02
C LEU A 82 6.95 0.17 -24.17
N ASN A 83 7.04 -0.44 -25.34
CA ASN A 83 7.19 0.29 -26.59
C ASN A 83 5.84 0.75 -27.17
N VAL A 84 5.90 1.44 -28.32
CA VAL A 84 4.72 1.96 -29.03
C VAL A 84 3.72 0.88 -29.46
N GLY A 85 4.18 -0.37 -29.59
CA GLY A 85 3.34 -1.52 -29.94
C GLY A 85 2.76 -2.26 -28.73
N ASN A 86 2.82 -1.68 -27.53
CA ASN A 86 2.41 -2.33 -26.26
C ASN A 86 3.19 -3.61 -25.93
N ILE A 87 4.42 -3.76 -26.44
CA ILE A 87 5.32 -4.86 -26.07
C ILE A 87 6.06 -4.46 -24.81
N VAL A 88 5.98 -5.30 -23.77
CA VAL A 88 6.72 -5.14 -22.52
C VAL A 88 8.21 -5.37 -22.79
N LEU A 89 9.01 -4.33 -22.60
CA LEU A 89 10.47 -4.39 -22.71
C LEU A 89 11.11 -4.71 -21.35
N TYR A 90 10.55 -4.11 -20.29
CA TYR A 90 11.02 -4.28 -18.92
C TYR A 90 9.86 -4.38 -17.97
N SER A 91 10.06 -5.09 -16.87
CA SER A 91 9.09 -5.21 -15.78
C SER A 91 9.80 -5.28 -14.44
N LYS A 92 9.24 -4.64 -13.44
CA LYS A 92 9.71 -4.70 -12.06
C LYS A 92 8.48 -4.78 -11.15
N SER A 93 8.52 -5.68 -10.18
CA SER A 93 7.49 -5.80 -9.16
C SER A 93 8.10 -5.81 -7.78
N ASP A 94 7.39 -5.23 -6.81
CA ASP A 94 7.69 -5.26 -5.38
C ASP A 94 6.37 -5.16 -4.58
N LEU A 95 6.35 -5.77 -3.38
CA LEU A 95 5.18 -5.79 -2.49
C LEU A 95 5.25 -4.64 -1.49
N TYR A 96 4.12 -3.95 -1.27
CA TYR A 96 4.03 -2.82 -0.35
C TYR A 96 2.80 -2.90 0.54
N GLY A 97 2.96 -2.44 1.79
CA GLY A 97 1.88 -2.28 2.77
C GLY A 97 1.47 -0.82 2.87
N PHE A 98 0.17 -0.57 2.80
CA PHE A 98 -0.45 0.74 2.91
C PHE A 98 -1.30 0.76 4.18
N THR A 99 -0.76 1.29 5.27
CA THR A 99 -1.31 1.13 6.64
C THR A 99 -1.85 2.43 7.24
N TRP A 100 -2.07 3.45 6.42
CA TRP A 100 -2.42 4.80 6.88
C TRP A 100 -3.68 4.85 7.74
N TYR A 101 -4.73 4.08 7.42
CA TYR A 101 -5.98 4.14 8.18
C TYR A 101 -5.81 3.63 9.60
N ASN A 102 -5.14 2.48 9.78
CA ASN A 102 -4.94 1.93 11.11
C ASN A 102 -3.88 2.70 11.90
N GLU A 103 -2.84 3.24 11.27
CA GLU A 103 -1.86 4.10 11.93
C GLU A 103 -2.48 5.43 12.40
N ASN A 104 -3.36 6.04 11.59
CA ASN A 104 -4.08 7.24 12.01
C ASN A 104 -5.01 6.97 13.20
N PHE A 105 -5.67 5.81 13.22
CA PHE A 105 -6.50 5.38 14.34
C PHE A 105 -5.67 5.13 15.61
N LEU A 106 -4.54 4.43 15.52
CA LEU A 106 -3.63 4.26 16.67
C LEU A 106 -3.14 5.61 17.22
N TYR A 107 -2.92 6.58 16.33
CA TYR A 107 -2.57 7.94 16.72
C TYR A 107 -3.72 8.64 17.48
N SER A 108 -4.98 8.52 17.03
CA SER A 108 -6.13 9.08 17.76
C SER A 108 -6.29 8.46 19.16
N LEU A 109 -6.09 7.14 19.30
CA LEU A 109 -6.06 6.46 20.61
C LEU A 109 -4.92 6.97 21.50
N THR A 110 -3.79 7.36 20.90
CA THR A 110 -2.66 7.97 21.65
C THR A 110 -3.03 9.36 22.16
N GLN A 111 -3.72 10.16 21.35
CA GLN A 111 -4.25 11.46 21.79
C GLN A 111 -5.28 11.30 22.92
N TYR A 112 -6.15 10.29 22.83
CA TYR A 112 -7.11 9.98 23.90
C TYR A 112 -6.41 9.62 25.23
N GLN A 113 -5.33 8.82 25.19
CA GLN A 113 -4.53 8.49 26.37
C GLN A 113 -3.88 9.72 27.02
N GLN A 114 -3.43 10.70 26.23
CA GLN A 114 -2.84 11.92 26.77
C GLN A 114 -3.87 12.73 27.57
N ASN A 115 -5.13 12.73 27.12
CA ASN A 115 -6.23 13.39 27.81
C ASN A 115 -6.76 12.58 29.01
N ASN A 116 -6.62 11.25 28.98
CA ASN A 116 -7.13 10.34 30.00
C ASN A 116 -6.06 9.31 30.42
N PRO A 117 -5.03 9.69 31.21
CA PRO A 117 -3.92 8.79 31.52
C PRO A 117 -4.34 7.50 32.24
N ASP A 118 -5.41 7.54 33.03
CA ASP A 118 -5.93 6.38 33.77
C ASP A 118 -6.49 5.27 32.86
N VAL A 119 -6.79 5.56 31.59
CA VAL A 119 -7.24 4.53 30.63
C VAL A 119 -6.19 3.43 30.42
N LEU A 120 -4.92 3.71 30.72
CA LEU A 120 -3.85 2.70 30.66
C LEU A 120 -4.01 1.60 31.72
N GLN A 121 -4.76 1.87 32.79
CA GLN A 121 -5.07 0.87 33.82
C GLN A 121 -6.19 -0.08 33.35
N ASP A 122 -6.99 0.33 32.34
CA ASP A 122 -7.94 -0.56 31.69
C ASP A 122 -7.18 -1.58 30.84
N THR A 123 -7.22 -2.82 31.34
CA THR A 123 -6.56 -3.96 30.73
C THR A 123 -7.13 -4.29 29.35
N ASN A 124 -8.41 -4.07 29.10
CA ASN A 124 -9.03 -4.32 27.79
C ASN A 124 -8.55 -3.29 26.77
N TYR A 125 -8.62 -2.00 27.14
CA TYR A 125 -8.16 -0.92 26.28
C TYR A 125 -6.70 -1.09 25.86
N PHE A 126 -5.80 -1.28 26.85
CA PHE A 126 -4.37 -1.42 26.56
C PHE A 126 -4.06 -2.69 25.75
N ASN A 127 -4.69 -3.81 26.06
CA ASN A 127 -4.50 -5.05 25.30
C ASN A 127 -5.01 -4.93 23.87
N ASN A 128 -6.17 -4.33 23.63
CA ASN A 128 -6.72 -4.17 22.28
C ASN A 128 -5.88 -3.19 21.45
N LYS A 129 -5.38 -2.12 22.08
CA LYS A 129 -4.46 -1.18 21.41
C LYS A 129 -3.15 -1.87 21.03
N SER A 130 -2.58 -2.65 21.95
CA SER A 130 -1.37 -3.43 21.71
C SER A 130 -1.57 -4.47 20.61
N LYS A 131 -2.68 -5.22 20.62
CA LYS A 131 -3.04 -6.17 19.55
C LYS A 131 -3.14 -5.49 18.19
N THR A 132 -3.80 -4.34 18.11
CA THR A 132 -3.92 -3.57 16.87
C THR A 132 -2.53 -3.20 16.32
N ARG A 133 -1.62 -2.75 17.19
CA ARG A 133 -0.23 -2.46 16.79
C ARG A 133 0.52 -3.70 16.31
N VAL A 134 0.42 -4.81 17.05
CA VAL A 134 1.08 -6.07 16.70
C VAL A 134 0.60 -6.60 15.35
N LEU A 135 -0.67 -6.46 15.02
CA LEU A 135 -1.22 -6.87 13.72
C LEU A 135 -0.60 -6.05 12.58
N ILE A 136 -0.55 -4.72 12.70
CA ILE A 136 0.09 -3.86 11.69
C ILE A 136 1.57 -4.25 11.51
N ASP A 137 2.32 -4.36 12.61
CA ASP A 137 3.74 -4.72 12.57
C ASP A 137 3.96 -6.14 11.98
N SER A 138 3.05 -7.08 12.25
CA SER A 138 3.11 -8.44 11.69
C SER A 138 2.84 -8.45 10.19
N GLY A 139 1.90 -7.62 9.71
CA GLY A 139 1.65 -7.44 8.28
C GLY A 139 2.87 -6.86 7.57
N ASP A 140 3.49 -5.83 8.14
CA ASP A 140 4.71 -5.23 7.60
C ASP A 140 5.88 -6.24 7.58
N GLN A 141 6.01 -7.06 8.62
CA GLN A 141 7.01 -8.14 8.66
C GLN A 141 6.76 -9.21 7.58
N ALA A 142 5.51 -9.59 7.35
CA ALA A 142 5.14 -10.54 6.30
C ALA A 142 5.58 -10.04 4.91
N ILE A 143 5.47 -8.74 4.67
CA ILE A 143 5.96 -8.10 3.43
C ILE A 143 7.49 -8.13 3.38
N VAL A 144 8.16 -7.61 4.42
CA VAL A 144 9.63 -7.44 4.43
C VAL A 144 10.38 -8.77 4.32
N TRP A 145 9.91 -9.81 5.01
CA TRP A 145 10.63 -11.08 5.11
C TRP A 145 10.10 -12.16 4.18
N GLY A 146 8.78 -12.18 3.95
CA GLY A 146 8.11 -13.25 3.23
C GLY A 146 7.69 -12.89 1.81
N ASN A 147 7.64 -11.59 1.46
CA ASN A 147 6.84 -11.12 0.32
C ASN A 147 5.43 -11.75 0.31
N ASP A 148 4.86 -11.92 1.51
CA ASP A 148 3.64 -12.69 1.71
C ASP A 148 2.43 -11.75 1.75
N ILE A 149 1.85 -11.52 0.58
CA ILE A 149 0.70 -10.63 0.40
C ILE A 149 -0.53 -11.11 1.17
N THR A 150 -0.75 -12.42 1.25
CA THR A 150 -1.94 -12.99 1.91
C THR A 150 -1.87 -12.77 3.41
N ASN A 151 -0.76 -13.17 4.05
CA ASN A 151 -0.59 -12.97 5.49
C ASN A 151 -0.57 -11.47 5.84
N ALA A 152 0.03 -10.63 4.99
CA ALA A 152 0.02 -9.18 5.20
C ALA A 152 -1.42 -8.63 5.20
N GLN A 153 -2.22 -8.97 4.19
CA GLN A 153 -3.60 -8.49 4.10
C GLN A 153 -4.47 -8.99 5.26
N GLU A 154 -4.36 -10.27 5.63
CA GLU A 154 -5.14 -10.82 6.77
C GLU A 154 -4.86 -10.08 8.08
N ASN A 155 -3.60 -9.70 8.33
CA ASN A 155 -3.23 -8.91 9.50
C ASN A 155 -3.80 -7.48 9.43
N TYR A 156 -3.74 -6.83 8.28
CA TYR A 156 -4.32 -5.49 8.09
C TYR A 156 -5.85 -5.50 8.20
N ASP A 157 -6.52 -6.56 7.73
CA ASP A 157 -7.97 -6.73 7.88
C ASP A 157 -8.35 -6.94 9.35
N ALA A 158 -7.59 -7.75 10.07
CA ALA A 158 -7.77 -7.96 11.51
C ALA A 158 -7.56 -6.65 12.30
N ALA A 159 -6.56 -5.83 11.95
CA ALA A 159 -6.37 -4.51 12.56
C ALA A 159 -7.53 -3.57 12.22
N SER A 160 -7.99 -3.58 10.97
CA SER A 160 -9.14 -2.79 10.51
C SER A 160 -10.42 -3.16 11.24
N TYR A 161 -10.59 -4.43 11.64
CA TYR A 161 -11.71 -4.87 12.45
C TYR A 161 -11.76 -4.18 13.82
N PHE A 162 -10.61 -3.99 14.50
CA PHE A 162 -10.56 -3.23 15.76
C PHE A 162 -10.95 -1.77 15.56
N ARG A 163 -10.48 -1.14 14.49
CA ARG A 163 -10.80 0.24 14.13
C ARG A 163 -12.28 0.43 13.82
N LEU A 164 -12.86 -0.42 12.96
CA LEU A 164 -14.25 -0.30 12.53
C LEU A 164 -15.25 -0.64 13.64
N ASN A 165 -14.82 -1.36 14.67
CA ASN A 165 -15.63 -1.73 15.82
C ASN A 165 -15.13 -1.08 17.12
N GLU A 166 -14.66 0.17 17.04
CA GLU A 166 -14.03 0.87 18.16
C GLU A 166 -14.86 0.83 19.45
N ASN A 167 -16.19 1.02 19.37
CA ASN A 167 -17.11 1.00 20.51
C ASN A 167 -17.12 -0.32 21.31
N LEU A 168 -16.65 -1.42 20.72
CA LEU A 168 -16.55 -2.72 21.38
C LEU A 168 -15.19 -2.92 22.07
N PHE A 169 -14.17 -2.16 21.68
CA PHE A 169 -12.78 -2.43 22.00
C PHE A 169 -12.07 -1.29 22.75
N PHE A 170 -12.54 -0.04 22.62
CA PHE A 170 -11.94 1.19 23.14
C PHE A 170 -12.99 2.13 23.72
#